data_AF-A0A8B6C3T4-F1
#
_entry.id   AF-A0A8B6C3T4-F1
#
_cell.length_a   1.000
_cell.length_b   1.000
_cell.length_c   1.000
_cell.angle_alpha   90.00
_cell.angle_beta   90.00
_cell.angle_gamma   90.00
#
_symmetry.space_group_name_H-M   'P 1'
#
loop_
_entity.id
_entity.type
_entity.pdbx_description
1 polymer ?
#
loop_
_entity_poly.entity_id
_entity_poly.type
_entity_poly.pdbx_seq_one_letter_code
_entity_poly.pdbx_strand_id
1 'polypeptide(L)'
;MQREGEDVAQVFVERLERDVKRLNNIPRVRLFMMTIEDKENHKNASMCWIYVQALGEDKVWDHCHLTAKYRGSAHKICNLKHRLPKYVPVYFHKLA
;
A
#
# COMPACT_ATOMS: atom_id res chain seq x y z
N MET A 1 26.92 28.75 -22.30
CA MET A 1 25.64 28.01 -22.11
C MET A 1 25.98 26.60 -21.67
N GLN A 2 26.11 26.35 -20.37
CA GLN A 2 26.20 25.00 -19.81
C GLN A 2 25.35 25.03 -18.55
N ARG A 3 24.21 24.33 -18.56
CA ARG A 3 23.55 23.95 -17.31
C ARG A 3 24.26 22.66 -16.92
N GLU A 4 25.26 22.78 -16.06
CA GLU A 4 25.81 21.62 -15.37
C GLU A 4 24.65 20.91 -14.69
N GLY A 5 24.51 19.62 -14.99
CA GLY A 5 23.38 18.80 -14.57
C GLY A 5 23.25 18.83 -13.05
N GLU A 6 22.01 18.97 -12.57
CA GLU A 6 21.69 18.73 -11.16
C GLU A 6 22.38 17.44 -10.71
N ASP A 7 23.03 17.48 -9.54
CA ASP A 7 23.53 16.27 -8.89
C ASP A 7 22.33 15.31 -8.71
N VAL A 8 22.30 14.29 -9.56
CA VAL A 8 21.21 13.32 -9.62
C VAL A 8 21.04 12.62 -8.27
N ALA A 9 22.15 12.40 -7.55
CA ALA A 9 22.12 11.84 -6.21
C ALA A 9 21.47 12.81 -5.23
N GLN A 10 21.84 14.10 -5.28
CA GLN A 10 21.21 15.12 -4.44
C GLN A 10 19.70 15.21 -4.71
N VAL A 11 19.28 15.31 -5.98
CA VAL A 11 17.86 15.40 -6.36
C VAL A 11 17.08 14.17 -5.90
N PHE A 12 17.67 12.97 -6.01
CA PHE A 12 17.04 11.75 -5.51
C PHE A 12 16.84 11.79 -3.99
N VAL A 13 17.88 12.17 -3.24
CA VAL A 13 17.82 12.23 -1.77
C VAL A 13 16.78 13.26 -1.31
N GLU A 14 16.75 14.45 -1.93
CA GLU A 14 15.77 15.50 -1.60
C GLU A 14 14.32 15.05 -1.87
N ARG A 15 14.08 14.34 -2.97
CA ARG A 15 12.76 13.79 -3.30
C ARG A 15 12.36 12.67 -2.34
N LEU A 16 13.29 11.78 -2.00
CA LEU A 16 13.06 10.71 -1.04
C LEU A 16 12.73 11.27 0.35
N GLU A 17 13.47 12.28 0.81
CA GLU A 17 13.21 12.95 2.08
C GLU A 17 11.82 13.61 2.10
N ARG A 18 11.45 14.29 1.01
CA ARG A 18 10.11 14.88 0.85
C ARG A 18 9.02 13.82 0.97
N ASP A 19 9.18 12.67 0.32
CA ASP A 19 8.23 11.57 0.38
C ASP A 19 8.14 10.94 1.76
N VAL A 20 9.28 10.71 2.43
CA VAL A 20 9.31 10.21 3.82
C VAL A 20 8.58 11.17 4.77
N LYS A 21 8.82 12.48 4.66
CA LYS A 21 8.12 13.50 5.45
C LYS A 21 6.61 13.48 5.19
N ARG A 22 6.21 13.36 3.92
CA ARG A 22 4.79 13.26 3.54
C ARG A 22 4.13 12.01 4.13
N LEU A 23 4.80 10.85 4.07
CA LEU A 23 4.30 9.60 4.63
C LEU A 23 4.18 9.65 6.16
N ASN A 24 5.13 10.28 6.85
CA ASN A 24 5.09 10.45 8.31
C ASN A 24 3.92 11.31 8.79
N ASN A 25 3.45 12.24 7.96
CA ASN A 25 2.30 13.08 8.26
C ASN A 25 0.94 12.43 7.97
N ILE A 26 0.91 11.20 7.42
CA ILE A 26 -0.34 10.48 7.21
C ILE A 26 -0.87 9.99 8.58
N PRO A 27 -2.13 10.31 8.95
CA PRO A 27 -2.72 9.83 10.19
C PRO A 27 -2.70 8.30 10.25
N ARG A 28 -2.13 7.75 11.33
CA ARG A 28 -2.02 6.29 11.52
C ARG A 28 -3.34 5.62 11.90
N VAL A 29 -4.29 6.40 12.41
CA VAL A 29 -5.64 5.95 12.71
C VAL A 29 -6.56 6.54 11.66
N ARG A 30 -7.08 5.68 10.78
CA ARG A 30 -8.19 6.01 9.90
C ARG A 30 -9.34 5.07 10.21
N LEU A 31 -10.53 5.64 10.34
CA LEU A 31 -11.76 4.86 10.43
C LEU A 31 -11.90 4.04 9.16
N PHE A 32 -12.05 2.73 9.30
CA PHE A 32 -12.39 1.86 8.19
C PHE A 32 -13.74 2.30 7.63
N MET A 33 -13.73 2.84 6.41
CA MET A 33 -14.94 3.30 5.73
C MET A 33 -15.33 2.26 4.71
N MET A 34 -16.46 1.63 4.96
CA MET A 34 -17.00 0.55 4.13
C MET A 34 -18.30 1.04 3.50
N THR A 35 -18.32 1.10 2.18
CA THR A 35 -19.50 1.49 1.41
C THR A 35 -20.48 0.32 1.28
N ILE A 36 -21.68 0.60 0.80
CA ILE A 36 -22.65 -0.46 0.46
C ILE A 36 -22.08 -1.35 -0.65
N GLU A 37 -21.48 -0.73 -1.66
CA GLU A 37 -20.82 -1.43 -2.77
C GLU A 37 -19.69 -2.34 -2.28
N ASP A 38 -18.85 -1.89 -1.33
CA ASP A 38 -17.81 -2.75 -0.74
C ASP A 38 -18.41 -4.00 -0.11
N LYS A 39 -19.58 -3.88 0.53
CA LYS A 39 -20.27 -5.02 1.14
C LYS A 39 -20.81 -6.00 0.12
N GLU A 40 -21.37 -5.50 -0.96
CA GLU A 40 -21.83 -6.34 -2.06
C GLU A 40 -20.65 -7.04 -2.73
N ASN A 41 -19.58 -6.30 -3.03
CA ASN A 41 -18.34 -6.84 -3.60
C ASN A 41 -17.74 -7.92 -2.70
N HIS A 42 -17.70 -7.72 -1.38
CA HIS A 42 -17.22 -8.74 -0.44
C HIS A 42 -18.13 -9.97 -0.38
N LYS A 43 -19.44 -9.75 -0.33
CA LYS A 43 -20.42 -10.84 -0.30
C LYS A 43 -20.30 -11.72 -1.54
N ASN A 44 -20.22 -11.09 -2.71
CA ASN A 44 -20.21 -11.76 -4.01
C ASN A 44 -18.82 -12.32 -4.39
N ALA A 45 -17.76 -11.95 -3.68
CA ALA A 45 -16.43 -12.48 -3.95
C ALA A 45 -16.35 -13.99 -3.62
N SER A 46 -16.03 -14.77 -4.65
CA SER A 46 -15.72 -16.20 -4.60
C SER A 46 -14.22 -16.48 -4.68
N MET A 47 -13.40 -15.50 -5.06
CA MET A 47 -11.97 -15.64 -5.29
C MET A 47 -11.17 -14.60 -4.50
N CYS A 48 -10.05 -15.03 -3.93
CA CYS A 48 -9.11 -14.19 -3.20
C CYS A 48 -8.46 -13.20 -4.16
N TRP A 49 -8.55 -11.90 -3.86
CA TRP A 49 -8.01 -10.88 -4.76
C TRP A 49 -6.47 -10.86 -4.81
N ILE A 50 -5.79 -11.42 -3.80
CA ILE A 50 -4.33 -11.43 -3.69
C ILE A 50 -3.71 -12.57 -4.51
N TYR A 51 -4.25 -13.79 -4.39
CA TYR A 51 -3.67 -14.99 -5.00
C TYR A 51 -4.59 -15.68 -6.02
N VAL A 52 -5.79 -15.14 -6.26
CA VAL A 52 -6.76 -15.65 -7.24
C VAL A 52 -7.08 -17.13 -7.00
N GLN A 53 -7.39 -17.46 -5.75
CA GLN A 53 -7.80 -18.79 -5.30
C GLN A 53 -9.17 -18.74 -4.61
N ALA A 54 -9.94 -19.83 -4.67
CA ALA A 54 -11.29 -19.86 -4.11
C ALA A 54 -11.32 -19.51 -2.61
N LEU A 55 -12.24 -18.62 -2.23
CA LEU A 55 -12.47 -18.21 -0.85
C LEU A 55 -13.34 -19.25 -0.13
N GLY A 56 -13.01 -19.51 1.14
CA GLY A 56 -13.80 -20.36 2.03
C GLY A 56 -14.34 -19.59 3.23
N GLU A 57 -14.51 -20.30 4.34
CA GLU A 57 -14.99 -19.72 5.61
C GLU A 57 -14.01 -18.72 6.24
N ASP A 58 -12.73 -18.74 5.83
CA ASP A 58 -11.69 -17.82 6.30
C ASP A 58 -11.62 -16.51 5.50
N LYS A 59 -12.67 -16.21 4.72
CA LYS A 59 -12.81 -14.97 3.95
C LYS A 59 -12.81 -13.75 4.89
N VAL A 60 -11.87 -12.84 4.66
CA VAL A 60 -11.71 -11.57 5.38
C VAL A 60 -11.67 -10.38 4.43
N TRP A 61 -11.88 -9.20 4.99
CA TRP A 61 -11.83 -7.92 4.28
C TRP A 61 -10.41 -7.39 4.30
N ASP A 62 -9.76 -7.37 3.14
CA ASP A 62 -8.48 -6.66 3.00
C ASP A 62 -8.76 -5.17 2.72
N HIS A 63 -7.98 -4.31 3.38
CA HIS A 63 -8.09 -2.87 3.19
C HIS A 63 -6.71 -2.21 3.25
N CYS A 64 -6.61 -1.04 2.61
CA CYS A 64 -5.40 -0.26 2.60
C CYS A 64 -5.18 0.43 3.95
N HIS A 65 -4.09 0.11 4.65
CA HIS A 65 -3.76 0.80 5.91
C HIS A 65 -3.43 2.30 5.76
N LEU A 66 -3.15 2.80 4.55
CA LEU A 66 -2.88 4.22 4.30
C LEU A 66 -4.16 5.03 4.01
N THR A 67 -5.11 4.44 3.28
CA THR A 67 -6.32 5.15 2.81
C THR A 67 -7.60 4.68 3.50
N ALA A 68 -7.53 3.59 4.28
CA ALA A 68 -8.66 2.86 4.87
C ALA A 68 -9.67 2.29 3.86
N LYS A 69 -9.39 2.37 2.55
CA LYS A 69 -10.28 1.85 1.49
C LYS A 69 -10.21 0.33 1.42
N TYR A 70 -11.36 -0.30 1.22
CA TYR A 70 -11.46 -1.71 0.86
C TYR A 70 -10.69 -2.00 -0.43
N ARG A 71 -10.02 -3.16 -0.48
CA ARG A 71 -9.27 -3.63 -1.66
C ARG A 71 -9.89 -4.87 -2.27
N GLY A 72 -10.42 -5.76 -1.43
CA GLY A 72 -11.01 -7.00 -1.87
C GLY A 72 -11.14 -8.04 -0.76
N SER A 73 -11.72 -9.16 -1.12
CA SER A 73 -11.86 -10.32 -0.22
C SER A 73 -10.65 -11.20 -0.33
N ALA A 74 -10.06 -11.57 0.81
CA ALA A 74 -8.88 -12.41 0.86
C ALA A 74 -9.05 -13.52 1.89
N HIS A 75 -8.26 -14.58 1.76
CA HIS A 75 -8.05 -15.52 2.87
C HIS A 75 -7.39 -14.80 4.05
N LYS A 76 -7.68 -15.25 5.26
CA LYS A 76 -7.09 -14.68 6.48
C LYS A 76 -5.56 -14.68 6.42
N ILE A 77 -4.95 -15.77 5.95
CA ILE A 77 -3.49 -15.91 5.83
C ILE A 77 -2.93 -14.98 4.75
N CYS A 78 -3.60 -14.86 3.61
CA CYS A 78 -3.17 -13.99 2.52
C CYS A 78 -3.17 -12.52 2.95
N ASN A 79 -4.24 -12.06 3.62
CA ASN A 79 -4.32 -10.71 4.20
C ASN A 79 -3.20 -10.46 5.24
N LEU A 80 -2.89 -11.45 6.08
CA LEU A 80 -1.79 -11.32 7.06
C LEU A 80 -0.41 -11.21 6.39
N LYS A 81 -0.19 -11.93 5.29
CA LYS A 81 1.07 -11.88 4.53
C LYS A 81 1.17 -10.62 3.67
N HIS A 82 0.04 -10.09 3.21
CA HIS A 82 -0.04 -8.91 2.34
C HIS A 82 -0.06 -7.58 3.13
N ARG A 83 0.77 -7.48 4.17
CA ARG A 83 0.91 -6.26 4.97
C ARG A 83 1.96 -5.35 4.35
N LEU A 84 1.64 -4.07 4.25
CA LEU A 84 2.63 -3.06 3.87
C LEU A 84 3.74 -2.98 4.94
N PRO A 85 5.02 -2.87 4.52
CA PRO A 85 6.11 -2.67 5.45
C PRO A 85 5.95 -1.33 6.18
N LYS A 86 6.42 -1.27 7.44
CA LYS A 86 6.42 -0.05 8.25
C LYS A 86 7.63 0.86 7.99
N TYR A 87 8.40 0.57 6.95
CA TYR A 87 9.60 1.29 6.55
C TYR A 87 9.56 1.53 5.03
N VAL A 88 10.29 2.54 4.58
CA VAL A 88 10.48 2.81 3.14
C VAL A 88 11.65 1.97 2.64
N PRO A 89 11.43 0.99 1.76
CA PRO A 89 12.52 0.23 1.19
C PRO A 89 13.29 1.11 0.19
N VAL A 90 14.59 1.31 0.45
CA VAL A 90 15.51 1.93 -0.51
C VAL A 90 16.26 0.80 -1.20
N TYR A 91 16.12 0.67 -2.52
CA TYR A 91 16.83 -0.36 -3.29
C TYR A 91 18.12 0.16 -3.90
N PHE A 92 18.12 1.43 -4.31
CA PHE A 92 19.27 2.10 -4.89
C PHE A 92 20.06 2.82 -3.80
N HIS A 93 21.08 2.15 -3.28
CA HIS A 93 21.99 2.71 -2.27
C HIS A 93 23.20 3.43 -2.87
N LYS A 94 23.42 3.27 -4.17
CA LYS A 94 24.48 3.93 -4.93
C LYS A 94 23.89 4.50 -6.20
N LEU A 95 23.85 5.82 -6.26
CA LEU A 95 23.66 6.57 -7.49
C LEU A 95 25.07 7.05 -7.85
N ALA A 96 25.85 6.13 -8.43
CA ALA A 96 27.17 6.41 -8.96
C ALA A 96 27.06 6.82 -10.43
#